data_AF-A0A1V4HLW1-F1
#
_entry.id   AF-A0A1V4HLW1-F1
#
_cell.length_a   1.000
_cell.length_b   1.000
_cell.length_c   1.000
_cell.angle_alpha   90.00
_cell.angle_beta   90.00
_cell.angle_gamma   90.00
#
_symmetry.space_group_name_H-M   'P 1'
#
loop_
_entity.id
_entity.type
_entity.pdbx_description
1 polymer ?
#
loop_
_entity_poly.entity_id
_entity_poly.type
_entity_poly.pdbx_seq_one_letter_code
_entity_poly.pdbx_strand_id
1 'polypeptide(L)'
;MNLSIKKSFSMMMLVFVLVLAFAVPAFAASKSYEFYYNGSATSPYNSHVSGFIVGSADVTGTTVTVTLTGNTYGDLKADNGSGTFVTASKSINSSGNSVFTFTNSDPTEDIDTQLYVNAGPHSQTYNLTIHWK
;
A
#
# COMPACT_ATOMS: atom_id res chain seq x y z
N MET A 1 28.34 21.86 40.19
CA MET A 1 28.69 20.72 39.30
C MET A 1 28.54 21.19 37.87
N ASN A 2 29.63 21.52 37.16
CA ASN A 2 29.57 21.88 35.75
C ASN A 2 29.60 20.60 34.93
N LEU A 3 28.44 20.10 34.51
CA LEU A 3 28.36 19.06 33.49
C LEU A 3 29.03 19.62 32.22
N SER A 4 30.19 19.05 31.92
CA SER A 4 31.04 19.42 30.79
C SER A 4 30.24 19.34 29.49
N ILE A 5 29.93 20.50 28.91
CA ILE A 5 29.25 20.70 27.62
C ILE A 5 29.84 19.81 26.51
N LYS A 6 31.14 19.47 26.61
CA LYS A 6 31.84 18.57 25.68
C LYS A 6 31.27 17.15 25.64
N LYS A 7 30.75 16.61 26.76
CA LYS A 7 30.14 15.28 26.80
C LYS A 7 28.75 15.25 26.18
N SER A 8 27.99 16.34 26.32
CA SER A 8 26.65 16.46 25.72
C SER A 8 26.71 16.53 24.19
N PHE A 9 27.68 17.27 23.64
CA PHE A 9 27.85 17.38 22.19
C PHE A 9 28.26 16.05 21.54
N SER A 10 29.19 15.31 22.15
CA SER A 10 29.64 14.02 21.62
C SER A 10 28.55 12.95 21.64
N MET A 11 27.67 12.98 22.65
CA MET A 11 26.55 12.04 22.75
C MET A 11 25.43 12.38 21.75
N MET A 12 25.15 13.68 21.55
CA MET A 12 24.18 14.14 20.56
C MET A 12 24.63 13.84 19.12
N MET A 13 25.93 13.94 18.83
CA MET A 13 26.50 13.57 17.53
C MET A 13 26.44 12.06 17.27
N LEU A 14 26.70 11.22 18.29
CA LEU A 14 26.57 9.76 18.16
C LEU A 14 25.12 9.33 17.88
N VAL A 15 24.15 9.96 18.55
CA VAL A 15 22.72 9.73 18.31
C VAL A 15 22.31 10.19 16.91
N PHE A 16 22.83 11.34 16.43
CA PHE A 16 22.57 11.81 15.07
C PHE A 16 23.13 10.84 14.01
N VAL A 17 24.36 10.35 14.18
CA VAL A 17 24.97 9.37 13.28
C VAL A 17 24.21 8.04 13.29
N LEU A 18 23.71 7.62 14.45
CA LEU A 18 22.86 6.42 14.55
C LEU A 18 21.53 6.59 13.82
N VAL A 19 20.88 7.77 13.93
CA VAL A 19 19.62 8.06 13.22
C VAL A 19 19.83 8.16 11.70
N LEU A 20 20.95 8.74 11.23
CA LEU A 20 21.28 8.75 9.81
C LEU A 20 21.60 7.34 9.26
N ALA A 21 22.18 6.46 10.07
CA ALA A 21 22.47 5.07 9.67
C ALA A 21 21.20 4.21 9.47
N PHE A 22 20.07 4.58 10.09
CA PHE A 22 18.78 3.92 9.89
C PHE A 22 17.92 4.58 8.80
N ALA A 23 18.34 5.70 8.22
CA ALA A 23 17.68 6.30 7.06
C ALA A 23 18.09 5.55 5.78
N VAL A 24 17.80 4.24 5.73
CA VAL A 24 17.89 3.47 4.50
C VAL A 24 16.82 4.02 3.56
N PRO A 25 17.15 4.42 2.32
CA PRO A 25 16.14 4.74 1.34
C PRO A 25 15.19 3.55 1.22
N ALA A 26 13.90 3.76 1.49
CA ALA A 26 12.90 2.77 1.14
C ALA A 26 12.89 2.69 -0.38
N PHE A 27 13.57 1.69 -0.94
CA PHE A 27 13.56 1.47 -2.38
C PHE A 27 12.14 1.15 -2.81
N ALA A 28 11.65 1.85 -3.84
CA ALA A 28 10.42 1.49 -4.51
C ALA A 28 10.64 0.13 -5.19
N ALA A 29 9.98 -0.91 -4.68
CA ALA A 29 9.94 -2.23 -5.28
C ALA A 29 8.67 -2.35 -6.12
N SER A 30 8.83 -2.81 -7.36
CA SER A 30 7.68 -3.17 -8.19
C SER A 30 7.29 -4.61 -7.89
N LYS A 31 6.05 -4.84 -7.43
CA LYS A 31 5.54 -6.18 -7.07
C LYS A 31 4.36 -6.56 -7.95
N SER A 32 4.47 -7.70 -8.63
CA SER A 32 3.33 -8.29 -9.32
C SER A 32 2.32 -8.80 -8.29
N TYR A 33 1.03 -8.67 -8.60
CA TYR A 33 -0.04 -9.05 -7.68
C TYR A 33 -1.30 -9.49 -8.41
N GLU A 34 -2.21 -10.13 -7.68
CA GLU A 34 -3.55 -10.52 -8.10
C GLU A 34 -4.57 -10.22 -7.00
N PHE A 35 -5.85 -10.14 -7.39
CA PHE A 35 -6.95 -10.10 -6.44
C PHE A 35 -7.58 -11.48 -6.25
N TYR A 36 -7.80 -11.82 -5.00
CA TYR A 36 -8.51 -13.03 -4.56
C TYR A 36 -9.82 -12.62 -3.88
N TYR A 37 -10.84 -13.47 -3.90
CA TYR A 37 -12.13 -13.18 -3.26
C TYR A 37 -12.08 -13.26 -1.73
N ASN A 38 -13.09 -12.67 -1.08
CA ASN A 38 -13.44 -12.89 0.34
C ASN A 38 -12.39 -12.52 1.39
N GLY A 39 -11.40 -11.68 1.06
CA GLY A 39 -10.38 -11.35 2.05
C GLY A 39 -9.54 -12.57 2.47
N SER A 40 -9.24 -13.48 1.52
CA SER A 40 -8.23 -14.51 1.76
C SER A 40 -7.51 -14.93 0.47
N ALA A 41 -6.18 -15.09 0.52
CA ALA A 41 -5.40 -15.67 -0.58
C ALA A 41 -5.64 -17.18 -0.81
N THR A 42 -6.37 -17.85 0.09
CA THR A 42 -6.82 -19.23 -0.13
C THR A 42 -8.19 -19.32 -0.81
N SER A 43 -8.86 -18.18 -0.99
CA SER A 43 -10.11 -18.09 -1.76
C SER A 43 -9.85 -18.21 -3.26
N PRO A 44 -10.88 -18.43 -4.09
CA PRO A 44 -10.70 -18.44 -5.53
C PRO A 44 -10.17 -17.09 -6.05
N TYR A 45 -9.32 -17.18 -7.08
CA TYR A 45 -8.86 -16.05 -7.89
C TYR A 45 -10.03 -15.19 -8.40
N ASN A 46 -9.90 -13.87 -8.33
CA ASN A 46 -10.88 -12.93 -8.86
C ASN A 46 -10.48 -12.44 -10.25
N SER A 47 -11.05 -13.07 -11.28
CA SER A 47 -10.83 -12.68 -12.69
C SER A 47 -11.44 -11.32 -13.04
N HIS A 48 -12.49 -10.90 -12.34
CA HIS A 48 -13.23 -9.66 -12.64
C HIS A 48 -12.49 -8.39 -12.24
N VAL A 49 -11.58 -8.44 -11.27
CA VAL A 49 -10.75 -7.28 -10.89
C VAL A 49 -9.32 -7.48 -11.38
N SER A 50 -8.78 -8.69 -11.29
CA SER A 50 -7.40 -8.96 -11.74
C SER A 50 -7.20 -8.72 -13.24
N GLY A 51 -8.24 -8.92 -14.06
CA GLY A 51 -8.20 -8.61 -15.49
C GLY A 51 -8.05 -7.10 -15.82
N PHE A 52 -8.21 -6.22 -14.84
CA PHE A 52 -8.09 -4.77 -15.01
C PHE A 52 -6.82 -4.19 -14.39
N ILE A 53 -5.96 -5.01 -13.78
CA ILE A 53 -4.68 -4.57 -13.22
C ILE A 53 -3.80 -3.98 -14.33
N VAL A 54 -3.22 -2.81 -14.07
CA VAL A 54 -2.28 -2.15 -14.98
C VAL A 54 -0.88 -2.24 -14.38
N GLY A 55 -0.14 -3.26 -14.79
CA GLY A 55 1.24 -3.47 -14.36
C GLY A 55 1.37 -3.93 -12.90
N SER A 56 2.58 -3.85 -12.38
CA SER A 56 2.89 -4.19 -10.99
C SER A 56 2.53 -3.05 -10.04
N ALA A 57 2.33 -3.37 -8.76
CA ALA A 57 2.18 -2.38 -7.71
C ALA A 57 3.53 -1.73 -7.39
N ASP A 58 3.53 -0.44 -7.08
CA ASP A 58 4.70 0.25 -6.55
C ASP A 58 4.66 0.23 -5.02
N VAL A 59 5.62 -0.45 -4.40
CA VAL A 59 5.74 -0.58 -2.94
C VAL A 59 6.98 0.16 -2.46
N THR A 60 6.78 1.27 -1.77
CA THR A 60 7.86 2.12 -1.23
C THR A 60 7.73 2.19 0.28
N GLY A 61 8.54 1.40 0.99
CA GLY A 61 8.42 1.27 2.44
C GLY A 61 7.05 0.67 2.80
N THR A 62 6.25 1.40 3.56
CA THR A 62 4.87 1.02 3.94
C THR A 62 3.81 1.51 2.95
N THR A 63 4.20 2.26 1.92
CA THR A 63 3.26 2.82 0.93
C THR A 63 3.11 1.86 -0.23
N VAL A 64 1.87 1.50 -0.55
CA VAL A 64 1.50 0.65 -1.68
C VAL A 64 0.67 1.47 -2.65
N THR A 65 1.05 1.44 -3.92
CA THR A 65 0.29 2.05 -5.01
C THR A 65 -0.10 1.01 -6.05
N VAL A 66 -1.39 0.91 -6.33
CA VAL A 66 -1.95 -0.01 -7.33
C VAL A 66 -2.70 0.78 -8.41
N THR A 67 -2.68 0.27 -9.64
CA THR A 67 -3.34 0.91 -10.77
C THR A 67 -4.32 -0.06 -11.43
N LEU A 68 -5.56 0.39 -11.62
CA LEU A 68 -6.62 -0.35 -12.29
C LEU A 68 -7.11 0.41 -13.52
N THR A 69 -7.41 -0.31 -14.59
CA THR A 69 -7.83 0.25 -15.87
C THR A 69 -9.18 0.97 -15.74
N GLY A 70 -9.25 2.21 -16.20
CA GLY A 70 -10.48 3.02 -16.18
C GLY A 70 -10.80 3.70 -14.84
N ASN A 71 -11.94 4.41 -14.81
CA ASN A 71 -12.41 5.22 -13.68
C ASN A 71 -13.78 4.75 -13.13
N THR A 72 -14.07 3.46 -13.23
CA THR A 72 -15.31 2.85 -12.75
C THR A 72 -15.20 2.36 -11.30
N TYR A 73 -14.25 2.88 -10.52
CA TYR A 73 -14.04 2.51 -9.13
C TYR A 73 -14.34 3.71 -8.25
N GLY A 74 -15.07 3.54 -7.14
CA GLY A 74 -15.29 4.64 -6.19
C GLY A 74 -14.13 4.77 -5.22
N ASP A 75 -14.14 3.91 -4.21
CA ASP A 75 -13.13 3.89 -3.14
C ASP A 75 -12.46 2.52 -3.05
N LEU A 76 -11.21 2.51 -2.59
CA LEU A 76 -10.51 1.32 -2.13
C LEU A 76 -10.17 1.52 -0.65
N LYS A 77 -10.52 0.56 0.19
CA LYS A 77 -10.02 0.46 1.56
C LYS A 77 -9.06 -0.71 1.65
N ALA A 78 -7.99 -0.57 2.40
CA ALA A 78 -7.00 -1.63 2.60
C ALA A 78 -6.70 -1.79 4.09
N ASP A 79 -6.47 -3.01 4.54
CA ASP A 79 -5.90 -3.26 5.85
C ASP A 79 -4.54 -2.55 5.95
N ASN A 80 -4.35 -1.80 7.03
CA ASN A 80 -3.10 -1.12 7.35
C ASN A 80 -2.03 -2.05 7.94
N GLY A 81 -2.27 -3.37 8.00
CA GLY A 81 -1.41 -4.39 8.58
C GLY A 81 -1.69 -4.67 10.07
N SER A 82 -2.74 -4.07 10.63
CA SER A 82 -3.19 -4.29 12.01
C SER A 82 -4.66 -4.72 12.11
N GLY A 83 -5.26 -5.19 11.02
CA GLY A 83 -6.69 -5.53 10.96
C GLY A 83 -7.60 -4.31 10.80
N THR A 84 -7.04 -3.11 10.57
CA THR A 84 -7.80 -1.87 10.46
C THR A 84 -7.80 -1.37 9.03
N PHE A 85 -8.99 -1.21 8.45
CA PHE A 85 -9.12 -0.70 7.09
C PHE A 85 -8.96 0.82 7.04
N VAL A 86 -7.98 1.27 6.25
CA VAL A 86 -7.77 2.68 5.88
C VAL A 86 -8.26 2.92 4.46
N THR A 87 -8.80 4.11 4.19
CA THR A 87 -9.23 4.49 2.84
C THR A 87 -8.01 4.95 2.04
N ALA A 88 -7.78 4.34 0.88
CA ALA A 88 -6.73 4.74 -0.04
C ALA A 88 -7.01 6.13 -0.62
N SER A 89 -5.97 6.92 -0.86
CA SER A 89 -6.10 8.08 -1.72
C SER A 89 -6.31 7.60 -3.16
N LYS A 90 -7.26 8.22 -3.86
CA LYS A 90 -7.56 7.92 -5.25
C LYS A 90 -7.16 9.09 -6.14
N SER A 91 -6.53 8.79 -7.26
CA SER A 91 -6.32 9.72 -8.37
C SER A 91 -6.58 9.05 -9.72
N ILE A 92 -6.65 9.85 -10.79
CA ILE A 92 -6.76 9.36 -12.16
C ILE A 92 -5.50 9.79 -12.90
N ASN A 93 -4.80 8.83 -13.50
CA ASN A 93 -3.59 9.13 -14.26
C ASN A 93 -3.91 9.64 -15.69
N SER A 94 -2.87 10.02 -16.44
CA SER A 94 -3.03 10.56 -17.80
C SER A 94 -3.67 9.60 -18.80
N SER A 95 -3.67 8.30 -18.51
CA SER A 95 -4.31 7.26 -19.33
C SER A 95 -5.77 7.01 -18.94
N GLY A 96 -6.31 7.74 -17.97
CA GLY A 96 -7.68 7.56 -17.48
C GLY A 96 -7.85 6.40 -16.51
N ASN A 97 -6.76 5.85 -15.97
CA ASN A 97 -6.76 4.73 -15.04
C ASN A 97 -6.84 5.21 -13.59
N SER A 98 -7.53 4.46 -12.74
CA SER A 98 -7.60 4.70 -11.31
C SER A 98 -6.33 4.26 -10.62
N VAL A 99 -5.72 5.16 -9.85
CA VAL A 99 -4.54 4.91 -9.05
C VAL A 99 -4.94 5.04 -7.59
N PHE A 100 -4.70 3.98 -6.81
CA PHE A 100 -4.98 3.93 -5.38
C PHE A 100 -3.68 3.83 -4.61
N THR A 101 -3.49 4.71 -3.63
CA THR A 101 -2.32 4.70 -2.75
C THR A 101 -2.77 4.58 -1.30
N PHE A 102 -2.20 3.62 -0.57
CA PHE A 102 -2.52 3.39 0.84
C PHE A 102 -1.27 2.96 1.61
N THR A 103 -1.38 2.96 2.94
CA THR A 103 -0.31 2.52 3.84
C THR A 103 -0.64 1.17 4.45
N ASN A 104 0.32 0.25 4.45
CA ASN A 104 0.29 -1.01 5.18
C ASN A 104 1.61 -1.19 5.92
N SER A 105 1.58 -1.56 7.20
CA SER A 105 2.77 -1.70 8.04
C SER A 105 3.70 -2.84 7.62
N ASP A 106 3.17 -3.83 6.92
CA ASP A 106 3.91 -4.95 6.34
C ASP A 106 3.39 -5.31 4.94
N PRO A 107 3.77 -4.55 3.89
CA PRO A 107 3.34 -4.81 2.52
C PRO A 107 4.13 -5.95 1.87
N THR A 108 4.75 -6.82 2.68
CA THR A 108 5.34 -8.08 2.24
C THR A 108 4.36 -9.24 2.35
N GLU A 109 3.38 -9.12 3.24
CA GLU A 109 2.27 -10.05 3.42
C GLU A 109 1.09 -9.67 2.53
N ASP A 110 0.16 -10.62 2.39
CA ASP A 110 -1.10 -10.40 1.69
C ASP A 110 -1.93 -9.30 2.36
N ILE A 111 -2.63 -8.51 1.55
CA ILE A 111 -3.36 -7.33 2.04
C ILE A 111 -4.83 -7.47 1.73
N ASP A 112 -5.65 -7.57 2.78
CA ASP A 112 -7.10 -7.53 2.62
C ASP A 112 -7.57 -6.13 2.21
N THR A 113 -8.50 -6.09 1.28
CA THR A 113 -9.03 -4.86 0.67
C THR A 113 -10.54 -4.91 0.48
N GLN A 114 -11.15 -3.74 0.41
CA GLN A 114 -12.53 -3.54 0.03
C GLN A 114 -12.56 -2.57 -1.15
N LEU A 115 -12.90 -3.05 -2.33
CA LEU A 115 -12.96 -2.24 -3.54
C LEU A 115 -14.42 -1.98 -3.91
N TYR A 116 -14.82 -0.72 -3.93
CA TYR A 116 -16.11 -0.33 -4.49
C TYR A 116 -15.99 -0.13 -6.00
N VAL A 117 -16.73 -0.94 -6.75
CA VAL A 117 -16.89 -0.80 -8.19
C VAL A 117 -18.17 -0.04 -8.46
N ASN A 118 -18.08 1.04 -9.25
CA ASN A 118 -19.19 1.81 -9.77
C ASN A 118 -19.41 1.46 -11.26
N ALA A 119 -20.25 0.46 -11.50
CA ALA A 119 -20.59 -0.05 -12.82
C ALA A 119 -22.11 0.05 -13.08
N GLY A 120 -22.74 1.13 -12.60
CA GLY A 120 -24.18 1.34 -12.72
C GLY A 120 -24.99 0.28 -11.95
N PRO A 121 -25.81 -0.57 -12.60
CA PRO A 121 -26.63 -1.57 -11.92
C PRO A 121 -25.82 -2.67 -11.20
N HIS A 122 -24.52 -2.78 -11.49
CA HIS A 122 -23.61 -3.74 -10.85
C HIS A 122 -22.71 -3.09 -9.79
N SER A 123 -23.07 -1.90 -9.31
CA SER A 123 -22.23 -1.19 -8.34
C SER A 123 -22.30 -1.85 -6.97
N GLN A 124 -21.15 -2.31 -6.47
CA GLN A 124 -21.04 -2.94 -5.16
C GLN A 124 -19.61 -2.90 -4.61
N THR A 125 -19.49 -3.13 -3.32
CA THR A 125 -18.21 -3.33 -2.64
C THR A 125 -17.84 -4.81 -2.66
N TYR A 126 -16.64 -5.11 -3.14
CA TYR A 126 -16.06 -6.45 -3.10
C TYR A 126 -15.01 -6.53 -2.00
N ASN A 127 -15.12 -7.55 -1.15
CA ASN A 127 -14.06 -7.93 -0.23
C ASN A 127 -13.04 -8.78 -1.00
N LEU A 128 -11.80 -8.32 -1.06
CA LEU A 128 -10.73 -8.90 -1.85
C LEU A 128 -9.45 -9.03 -1.02
N THR A 129 -8.48 -9.77 -1.54
CA THR A 129 -7.10 -9.78 -1.02
C THR A 129 -6.15 -9.52 -2.16
N ILE A 130 -5.22 -8.60 -1.96
CA ILE A 130 -4.04 -8.45 -2.81
C ILE A 130 -3.07 -9.56 -2.41
N HIS A 131 -2.82 -10.48 -3.34
CA HIS A 131 -1.86 -11.56 -3.18
C HIS A 131 -0.64 -11.29 -4.06
N TRP A 132 0.56 -11.35 -3.48
CA TRP A 132 1.82 -11.12 -4.20
C TRP A 132 2.24 -12.36 -5.00
N LYS A 133 2.85 -12.13 -6.18
CA LYS A 133 3.43 -13.18 -7.02
C LYS A 133 4.95 -13.24 -6.96
#